data_AF-A0A2M7RW32-F1
#
_entry.id   AF-A0A2M7RW32-F1
#
_cell.length_a   1.000
_cell.length_b   1.000
_cell.length_c   1.000
_cell.angle_alpha   90.00
_cell.angle_beta   90.00
_cell.angle_gamma   90.00
#
_symmetry.space_group_name_H-M   'P 1'
#
loop_
_entity.id
_entity.type
_entity.pdbx_description
1 polymer ?
#
loop_
_entity_poly.entity_id
_entity_poly.type
_entity_poly.pdbx_seq_one_letter_code
_entity_poly.pdbx_strand_id
1 'polypeptide(L)'
;MLDYLLFGALPYVALAVFLIGSIYRYMKKGFQVSSLSSQFLEGRQLFFGSQFFHWGIVMLFLGHLIGFLVPSAVMAWNGSPVRLLILEFSAFGFAISSLIGLLILIKRRATT
;
A
#
# COMPACT_ATOMS: atom_id res chain seq x y z
N MET A 1 -13.47 26.45 1.19
CA MET A 1 -14.44 25.34 1.35
C MET A 1 -13.85 23.99 0.94
N LEU A 2 -13.18 23.89 -0.21
CA LEU A 2 -12.58 22.62 -0.66
C LEU A 2 -11.53 22.06 0.30
N ASP A 3 -10.65 22.89 0.86
CA ASP A 3 -9.60 22.41 1.79
C ASP A 3 -10.17 21.75 3.05
N TYR A 4 -11.21 22.38 3.61
CA TYR A 4 -11.91 21.82 4.76
C TYR A 4 -12.59 20.49 4.41
N LEU A 5 -13.14 20.37 3.20
CA LEU A 5 -13.73 19.12 2.75
C LEU A 5 -12.67 18.02 2.60
N LEU A 6 -11.54 18.32 1.94
CA LEU A 6 -10.49 17.33 1.62
C LEU A 6 -9.63 16.92 2.82
N PHE A 7 -9.28 17.86 3.70
CA PHE A 7 -8.36 17.60 4.80
C PHE A 7 -9.04 17.63 6.17
N GLY A 8 -10.19 18.30 6.28
CA GLY A 8 -10.97 18.38 7.52
C GLY A 8 -12.03 17.29 7.65
N ALA A 9 -12.78 16.98 6.59
CA ALA A 9 -13.90 16.03 6.65
C ALA A 9 -13.56 14.64 6.08
N LEU A 10 -13.01 14.59 4.86
CA LEU A 10 -12.78 13.35 4.12
C LEU A 10 -11.96 12.29 4.89
N PRO A 11 -10.89 12.61 5.66
CA PRO A 11 -10.11 11.59 6.36
C PRO A 11 -10.94 10.83 7.42
N TYR A 12 -11.82 11.53 8.14
CA TYR A 12 -12.68 10.93 9.15
C TYR A 12 -13.79 10.09 8.52
N VAL A 13 -14.37 10.57 7.42
CA VAL A 13 -15.36 9.79 6.66
C VAL A 13 -14.73 8.52 6.09
N ALA A 14 -13.54 8.61 5.50
CA ALA A 14 -12.81 7.46 4.97
C ALA A 14 -12.50 6.45 6.08
N LEU A 15 -12.05 6.90 7.25
CA LEU A 15 -11.77 6.03 8.40
C LEU A 15 -13.04 5.35 8.93
N ALA A 16 -14.15 6.10 9.06
CA ALA A 16 -15.43 5.56 9.50
C ALA A 16 -15.95 4.49 8.53
N VAL A 17 -15.91 4.75 7.23
CA VAL A 17 -16.31 3.79 6.19
C VAL A 17 -15.39 2.57 6.20
N PHE A 18 -14.08 2.77 6.34
CA PHE A 18 -13.10 1.67 6.41
C PHE A 18 -13.38 0.74 7.59
N LEU A 19 -13.54 1.28 8.81
CA LEU A 19 -13.75 0.47 10.01
C LEU A 19 -15.12 -0.21 10.01
N ILE A 20 -16.21 0.57 9.85
CA ILE A 20 -17.58 0.04 9.89
C ILE A 20 -17.81 -0.93 8.74
N GLY A 21 -17.36 -0.58 7.53
CA GLY A 21 -17.49 -1.42 6.34
C GLY A 21 -16.72 -2.74 6.47
N SER A 22 -15.51 -2.70 7.04
CA SER A 22 -14.70 -3.91 7.25
C SER A 22 -15.34 -4.83 8.29
N ILE A 23 -15.78 -4.30 9.43
CA ILE A 23 -16.46 -5.07 10.49
C ILE A 23 -17.75 -5.69 9.93
N TYR A 24 -18.59 -4.90 9.27
CA TYR A 24 -19.84 -5.37 8.69
C TYR A 24 -19.61 -6.48 7.65
N ARG A 25 -18.64 -6.30 6.74
CA ARG A 25 -18.29 -7.31 5.74
C ARG A 25 -17.82 -8.61 6.39
N TYR A 26 -16.99 -8.52 7.42
CA TYR A 26 -16.50 -9.69 8.14
C TYR A 26 -17.64 -10.45 8.83
N MET A 27 -18.54 -9.73 9.52
CA MET A 27 -19.65 -10.34 10.26
C MET A 27 -20.74 -10.94 9.37
N LYS A 28 -21.10 -10.27 8.26
CA LYS A 28 -22.22 -10.68 7.40
C LYS A 28 -21.80 -11.52 6.19
N LYS A 29 -20.58 -11.30 5.68
CA LYS A 29 -20.08 -11.91 4.44
C LYS A 29 -18.67 -12.49 4.63
N GLY A 30 -18.40 -13.09 5.78
CA GLY A 30 -17.09 -13.66 6.13
C GLY A 30 -16.51 -14.59 5.06
N PHE A 31 -17.34 -15.43 4.42
CA PHE A 31 -16.91 -16.32 3.33
C PHE A 31 -16.35 -15.59 2.09
N GLN A 32 -16.71 -14.32 1.88
CA GLN A 32 -16.17 -13.50 0.79
C GLN A 32 -14.85 -12.79 1.17
N VAL A 33 -14.35 -12.98 2.39
CA VAL A 33 -13.07 -12.44 2.85
C VAL A 33 -11.97 -13.43 2.49
N SER A 34 -11.50 -13.35 1.24
CA SER A 34 -10.42 -14.18 0.70
C SER A 34 -9.57 -13.35 -0.27
N SER A 35 -8.35 -13.81 -0.55
CA SER A 35 -7.43 -13.17 -1.49
C SER A 35 -7.87 -13.30 -2.96
N LEU A 36 -8.84 -14.18 -3.25
CA LEU A 36 -9.35 -14.46 -4.60
C LEU A 36 -8.19 -14.72 -5.60
N SER A 37 -7.28 -15.62 -5.23
CA SER A 37 -6.09 -15.90 -6.03
C SER A 37 -6.44 -16.47 -7.40
N SER A 38 -5.91 -15.85 -8.46
CA SER A 38 -5.97 -16.36 -9.84
C SER A 38 -4.69 -17.11 -10.25
N GLN A 39 -3.82 -17.44 -9.28
CA GLN A 39 -2.53 -18.08 -9.57
C GLN A 39 -2.68 -19.44 -10.25
N PHE A 40 -3.77 -20.17 -9.96
CA PHE A 40 -4.05 -21.47 -10.57
C PHE A 40 -4.27 -21.37 -12.09
N LEU A 41 -4.87 -20.27 -12.56
CA LEU A 41 -5.18 -20.06 -13.97
C LEU A 41 -3.95 -19.54 -14.74
N GLU A 42 -3.11 -18.71 -14.11
CA GLU A 42 -2.05 -17.98 -14.81
C GLU A 42 -0.76 -17.81 -13.97
N GLY A 43 -0.16 -18.92 -13.57
CA GLY A 43 0.90 -18.94 -12.55
C GLY A 43 2.14 -18.09 -12.87
N ARG A 44 2.70 -18.17 -14.08
CA ARG A 44 4.04 -17.58 -14.37
C ARG A 44 4.03 -16.05 -14.41
N GLN A 45 3.04 -15.44 -15.08
CA GLN A 45 2.95 -13.98 -15.16
C GLN A 45 2.49 -13.38 -13.83
N LEU A 46 1.62 -14.08 -13.10
CA LEU A 46 1.15 -13.64 -11.79
C LEU A 46 2.25 -13.67 -10.74
N PHE A 47 3.15 -14.64 -10.78
CA PHE A 47 4.28 -14.71 -9.85
C PHE A 47 5.16 -13.47 -9.89
N PHE A 48 5.65 -13.06 -11.08
CA PHE A 48 6.52 -11.89 -11.20
C PHE A 48 5.80 -10.59 -10.83
N GLY A 49 4.58 -10.37 -11.34
CA GLY A 49 3.81 -9.18 -11.00
C GLY A 49 3.48 -9.10 -9.50
N SER A 50 3.10 -10.23 -8.89
CA SER A 50 2.75 -10.29 -7.48
C SER A 50 3.96 -10.07 -6.57
N GLN A 51 5.11 -10.69 -6.86
CA GLN A 51 6.30 -10.58 -6.02
C GLN A 51 6.84 -9.14 -5.99
N PHE A 52 6.98 -8.50 -7.14
CA PHE A 52 7.42 -7.09 -7.21
C PHE A 52 6.43 -6.15 -6.53
N PHE A 53 5.13 -6.35 -6.74
CA PHE A 53 4.10 -5.55 -6.09
C PHE A 53 4.13 -5.69 -4.57
N HIS A 54 4.10 -6.92 -4.04
CA HIS A 54 3.98 -7.14 -2.60
C HIS A 54 5.24 -6.72 -1.83
N TRP A 55 6.44 -7.01 -2.33
CA TRP A 55 7.66 -6.53 -1.68
C TRP A 55 7.76 -5.01 -1.70
N GLY A 56 7.41 -4.37 -2.81
CA GLY A 56 7.37 -2.91 -2.90
C GLY A 56 6.37 -2.29 -1.94
N ILE A 57 5.10 -2.72 -2.01
CA ILE A 57 4.02 -2.10 -1.23
C ILE A 57 4.14 -2.35 0.27
N VAL A 58 4.60 -3.52 0.71
CA VAL A 58 4.76 -3.82 2.14
C VAL A 58 5.86 -2.97 2.75
N MET A 59 7.01 -2.86 2.09
CA MET A 59 8.11 -2.01 2.57
C MET A 59 7.68 -0.55 2.64
N LEU A 60 6.97 -0.05 1.62
CA LEU A 60 6.44 1.31 1.63
C LEU A 60 5.39 1.52 2.72
N PHE A 61 4.45 0.58 2.89
CA PHE A 61 3.42 0.67 3.92
C PHE A 61 4.05 0.76 5.31
N LEU A 62 5.01 -0.11 5.63
CA LEU A 62 5.72 -0.08 6.91
C LEU A 62 6.54 1.21 7.09
N GLY A 63 7.22 1.67 6.04
CA GLY A 63 7.94 2.94 6.06
C GLY A 63 7.04 4.14 6.36
N HIS A 64 5.90 4.24 5.68
CA HIS A 64 4.92 5.30 5.93
C HIS A 64 4.30 5.18 7.33
N LEU A 65 3.93 3.96 7.74
CA LEU A 65 3.34 3.71 9.05
C LEU A 65 4.28 4.17 10.17
N ILE A 66 5.55 3.78 10.12
CA ILE A 66 6.56 4.20 11.11
C ILE A 66 6.79 5.71 11.03
N GLY A 67 6.89 6.27 9.82
CA GLY A 67 7.06 7.71 9.58
C GLY A 67 5.95 8.56 10.21
N PHE A 68 4.70 8.12 10.13
CA PHE A 68 3.56 8.83 10.71
C PHE A 68 3.33 8.53 12.20
N LEU A 69 3.67 7.34 12.69
CA LEU A 69 3.49 6.99 14.10
C LEU A 69 4.52 7.64 15.01
N VAL A 70 5.79 7.77 14.58
CA VAL A 70 6.87 8.29 15.42
C VAL A 70 7.71 9.34 14.66
N PRO A 71 7.09 10.46 14.22
CA PRO A 71 7.72 11.40 13.31
C PRO A 71 8.97 12.05 13.89
N SER A 72 8.97 12.41 15.17
CA SER A 72 10.12 13.05 15.83
C SER A 72 11.38 12.16 15.84
N ALA A 73 11.22 10.87 16.13
CA ALA A 73 12.32 9.91 16.12
C ALA A 73 12.85 9.68 14.71
N VAL A 74 11.97 9.57 13.72
CA VAL A 74 12.34 9.40 12.31
C VAL A 74 13.07 10.63 11.79
N MET A 75 12.61 11.84 12.13
CA MET A 75 13.31 13.09 11.77
C MET A 75 14.67 13.20 12.45
N ALA A 76 14.77 12.88 13.75
CA ALA A 76 16.04 12.90 14.47
C ALA A 76 17.05 11.89 13.90
N TRP A 77 16.58 10.68 13.57
CA TRP A 77 17.40 9.67 12.90
C TRP A 77 17.86 10.17 11.53
N ASN A 78 16.99 10.73 10.71
CA ASN A 78 17.33 11.22 9.37
C ASN A 78 18.01 12.60 9.35
N GLY A 79 18.40 13.16 10.50
CA GLY A 79 19.15 14.42 10.56
C GLY A 79 20.53 14.38 9.90
N SER A 80 21.06 13.19 9.59
CA SER A 80 22.27 13.04 8.76
C SER A 80 21.90 12.90 7.28
N PRO A 81 22.48 13.71 6.38
CA PRO A 81 22.20 13.64 4.94
C PRO A 81 22.39 12.24 4.34
N VAL A 82 23.40 11.50 4.81
CA VAL A 82 23.68 10.14 4.32
C VAL A 82 22.52 9.19 4.64
N ARG A 83 21.96 9.27 5.85
CA ARG A 83 20.86 8.39 6.27
C ARG A 83 19.55 8.75 5.56
N LEU A 84 19.30 10.05 5.37
CA LEU A 84 18.16 10.52 4.60
C LEU A 84 18.23 10.02 3.15
N LEU A 85 19.40 10.15 2.49
CA LEU A 85 19.60 9.66 1.13
C LEU A 85 19.37 8.15 1.03
N ILE A 86 19.93 7.35 1.96
CA ILE A 86 19.71 5.89 1.97
C ILE A 86 18.21 5.57 2.07
N LEU A 87 17.48 6.26 2.95
CA LEU A 87 16.04 6.08 3.10
C LEU A 87 15.29 6.44 1.82
N GLU A 88 15.58 7.59 1.22
CA GLU A 88 14.90 8.06 0.01
C GLU A 88 15.18 7.15 -1.20
N PHE A 89 16.44 6.76 -1.43
CA PHE A 89 16.81 5.87 -2.53
C PHE A 89 16.20 4.47 -2.35
N SER A 90 16.21 3.92 -1.14
CA SER A 90 15.58 2.62 -0.87
C SER A 90 14.07 2.68 -1.04
N ALA A 91 13.40 3.71 -0.48
CA ALA A 91 11.97 3.93 -0.66
C ALA A 91 11.60 4.11 -2.15
N PHE A 92 12.38 4.88 -2.90
CA PHE A 92 12.18 5.07 -4.34
C PHE A 92 12.34 3.76 -5.11
N GLY A 93 13.34 2.94 -4.77
CA GLY A 93 13.51 1.59 -5.34
C GLY A 93 12.30 0.69 -5.11
N PHE A 94 11.76 0.66 -3.88
CA PHE A 94 10.54 -0.09 -3.56
C PHE A 94 9.30 0.49 -4.25
N ALA A 95 9.23 1.81 -4.45
CA ALA A 95 8.17 2.47 -5.23
C ALA A 95 8.18 2.03 -6.69
N ILE A 96 9.36 2.00 -7.32
CA ILE A 96 9.51 1.47 -8.69
C ILE A 96 9.10 0.00 -8.73
N SER A 97 9.56 -0.82 -7.78
CA SER A 97 9.19 -2.24 -7.70
C SER A 97 7.67 -2.43 -7.60
N SER A 98 7.02 -1.68 -6.70
CA SER A 98 5.56 -1.69 -6.53
C SER A 98 4.83 -1.25 -7.80
N LEU A 99 5.31 -0.19 -8.47
CA LEU A 99 4.72 0.35 -9.69
C LEU A 99 4.81 -0.65 -10.85
N ILE A 100 6.00 -1.23 -11.08
CA ILE A 100 6.20 -2.24 -12.13
C ILE A 100 5.32 -3.46 -11.86
N GLY A 101 5.30 -3.96 -10.62
CA GLY A 101 4.42 -5.06 -10.22
C GLY A 101 2.96 -4.74 -10.52
N LEU A 102 2.48 -3.57 -10.10
CA LEU A 102 1.11 -3.12 -10.33
C LEU A 102 0.77 -3.03 -11.82
N LEU A 103 1.64 -2.44 -12.65
CA LEU A 103 1.43 -2.33 -14.10
C LEU A 103 1.32 -3.71 -14.77
N ILE A 104 2.16 -4.67 -14.37
CA ILE A 104 2.07 -6.05 -14.86
C ILE A 104 0.73 -6.68 -14.44
N LEU A 105 0.33 -6.51 -13.18
CA LEU A 105 -0.93 -7.05 -12.65
C LEU A 105 -2.17 -6.43 -13.34
N ILE A 106 -2.16 -5.12 -13.59
CA ILE A 106 -3.24 -4.40 -14.30
C ILE A 106 -3.31 -4.86 -15.74
N LYS A 107 -2.17 -4.86 -16.46
CA LYS A 107 -2.12 -5.32 -17.86
C LYS A 107 -2.67 -6.73 -17.99
N ARG A 108 -2.22 -7.64 -17.11
CA ARG A 108 -2.72 -9.03 -17.10
C ARG A 108 -4.23 -9.08 -16.92
N ARG A 109 -4.77 -8.37 -15.91
CA ARG A 109 -6.21 -8.34 -15.60
C ARG A 109 -7.05 -7.75 -16.75
N ALA A 110 -6.50 -6.83 -17.53
CA ALA A 110 -7.20 -6.20 -18.64
C ALA A 110 -7.21 -7.06 -19.92
N THR A 111 -6.25 -7.98 -20.06
CA THR A 111 -6.12 -8.86 -21.24
C THR A 111 -6.67 -10.27 -21.03
N THR A 112 -7.09 -10.59 -19.81
CA THR A 112 -7.82 -11.83 -19.45
C THR A 112 -9.31 -11.57 -19.41
#